data_AF-F9VFQ0-F1
#
_entry.id   AF-F9VFQ0-F1
#
_cell.length_a   1.000
_cell.length_b   1.000
_cell.length_c   1.000
_cell.angle_alpha   90.00
_cell.angle_beta   90.00
_cell.angle_gamma   90.00
#
_symmetry.space_group_name_H-M   'P 1'
#
loop_
_entity.id
_entity.type
_entity.pdbx_description
1 polymer ?
#
loop_
_entity_poly.entity_id
_entity_poly.type
_entity_poly.pdbx_seq_one_letter_code
_entity_poly.pdbx_strand_id
1 'polypeptide(L)'
;MGLLGLTLGARKGQLLSSGAAELTDAIEDTVFNGSYYYGIHVDSQLISPDNSEEFLPGGDSRLAAFLTGIKNNSMNDEGTTNARADIDAPPSSFNFDTMLPGRVFTMAGEQYLYLEDMGNGNHMIIRFEAVRNANFHDQPQVLSNWFSGLDAEVRGMVQPVSIPAVVPSISDGASAPWEGERWLPAEWEATRFDAVRADRTAVNSSGTPQAFALSLADVVHLSSETGPFPNHRQRVGASESWWWLRTSAQPGFAWFVHVIHAQGQLTAVYMDHISWAGGVRPALIINQSN
;
A
#
# COMPACT_ATOMS: atom_id res chain seq x y z
N MET A 1 -79.77 16.68 12.31
CA MET A 1 -79.71 17.94 13.08
C MET A 1 -79.12 17.60 14.45
N GLY A 2 -77.99 18.12 14.93
CA GLY A 2 -76.92 18.97 14.38
C GLY A 2 -75.57 18.23 14.37
N LEU A 3 -74.49 18.66 13.71
CA LEU A 3 -73.79 19.97 13.74
C LEU A 3 -73.62 20.48 15.18
N LEU A 4 -72.44 20.80 15.69
CA LEU A 4 -71.16 21.17 15.08
C LEU A 4 -70.10 21.22 16.21
N GLY A 5 -68.86 20.84 15.93
CA GLY A 5 -67.75 21.05 16.87
C GLY A 5 -66.45 20.36 16.44
N LEU A 6 -66.00 20.58 15.20
CA LEU A 6 -64.66 20.21 14.74
C LEU A 6 -63.72 21.39 14.96
N THR A 7 -62.73 21.24 15.84
CA THR A 7 -61.65 22.21 16.02
C THR A 7 -60.40 21.67 15.31
N LEU A 8 -59.86 22.46 14.38
CA LEU A 8 -58.70 22.11 13.54
C LEU A 8 -57.59 23.17 13.71
N GLY A 9 -56.35 22.69 13.92
CA GLY A 9 -55.08 23.39 13.65
C GLY A 9 -54.42 24.10 14.85
N ALA A 10 -53.11 24.03 15.12
CA ALA A 10 -51.99 23.37 14.43
C ALA A 10 -50.71 23.34 15.33
N ARG A 11 -49.87 22.32 15.11
CA ARG A 11 -48.39 22.20 15.29
C ARG A 11 -47.72 22.39 16.68
N LYS A 12 -47.04 21.33 17.16
CA LYS A 12 -45.56 21.19 17.18
C LYS A 12 -45.12 19.83 17.78
N GLY A 13 -44.11 19.22 17.17
CA GLY A 13 -43.06 18.48 17.91
C GLY A 13 -43.32 17.01 18.24
N GLN A 14 -42.84 16.13 17.36
CA GLN A 14 -42.61 14.70 17.61
C GLN A 14 -41.14 14.53 18.03
N LEU A 15 -40.88 13.79 19.12
CA LEU A 15 -39.87 12.72 19.27
C LEU A 15 -39.69 12.40 20.77
N LEU A 16 -40.03 11.18 21.19
CA LEU A 16 -39.62 10.63 22.49
C LEU A 16 -38.54 9.58 22.22
N SER A 17 -37.35 9.83 22.75
CA SER A 17 -36.20 8.92 22.82
C SER A 17 -36.33 8.03 24.05
N SER A 18 -36.15 6.72 23.88
CA SER A 18 -36.29 5.70 24.94
C SER A 18 -34.95 5.24 25.53
N GLY A 19 -33.99 6.16 25.70
CA GLY A 19 -32.62 5.82 26.15
C GLY A 19 -32.17 6.45 27.47
N ALA A 20 -32.98 7.30 28.09
CA ALA A 20 -32.56 8.15 29.20
C ALA A 20 -33.09 7.71 30.58
N ALA A 21 -33.55 6.47 30.74
CA ALA A 21 -34.34 6.07 31.91
C ALA A 21 -33.65 5.17 32.94
N GLU A 22 -32.39 4.75 32.76
CA GLU A 22 -31.71 3.90 33.76
C GLU A 22 -30.56 4.61 34.46
N LEU A 23 -30.86 5.72 35.15
CA LEU A 23 -29.86 6.44 35.95
C LEU A 23 -30.47 7.19 37.14
N THR A 24 -31.42 6.57 37.86
CA THR A 24 -32.10 7.25 38.98
C THR A 24 -31.92 6.65 40.37
N ASP A 25 -31.54 5.38 40.54
CA ASP A 25 -31.72 4.78 41.88
C ASP A 25 -30.43 4.66 42.70
N ALA A 26 -29.26 4.87 42.10
CA ALA A 26 -27.97 4.75 42.79
C ALA A 26 -27.34 6.09 43.27
N ILE A 27 -27.94 7.24 42.93
CA ILE A 27 -27.33 8.57 43.18
C ILE A 27 -28.04 9.34 44.30
N GLU A 28 -29.27 8.99 44.69
CA GLU A 28 -30.02 9.77 45.68
C GLU A 28 -29.44 9.74 47.10
N ASP A 29 -28.58 8.76 47.45
CA ASP A 29 -28.13 8.60 48.84
C ASP A 29 -26.68 9.07 49.14
N THR A 30 -26.00 9.76 48.21
CA THR A 30 -24.58 10.14 48.42
C THR A 30 -24.15 11.56 48.07
N VAL A 31 -25.01 12.45 47.56
CA VAL A 31 -24.50 13.72 47.03
C VAL A 31 -25.24 14.96 47.54
N PHE A 32 -24.93 15.35 48.77
CA PHE A 32 -24.97 16.76 49.20
C PHE A 32 -23.53 17.30 49.34
N ASN A 33 -22.96 17.81 48.24
CA ASN A 33 -22.18 19.07 48.20
C ASN A 33 -21.52 19.28 46.82
N GLY A 34 -21.95 20.34 46.12
CA GLY A 34 -21.05 21.20 45.33
C GLY A 34 -20.26 20.61 44.16
N SER A 35 -20.68 19.53 43.52
CA SER A 35 -19.93 18.95 42.38
C SER A 35 -20.71 19.13 41.07
N TYR A 36 -20.17 19.93 40.14
CA TYR A 36 -20.65 20.01 38.77
C TYR A 36 -20.23 18.76 38.01
N TYR A 37 -21.21 17.99 37.49
CA TYR A 37 -20.93 16.87 36.61
C TYR A 37 -21.02 17.33 35.15
N TYR A 38 -19.94 17.14 34.39
CA TYR A 38 -19.98 17.19 32.92
C TYR A 38 -20.19 15.77 32.41
N GLY A 39 -21.39 15.49 31.87
CA GLY A 39 -21.59 14.30 31.06
C GLY A 39 -21.00 14.53 29.68
N ILE A 40 -19.84 13.94 29.39
CA ILE A 40 -19.31 13.90 28.02
C ILE A 40 -19.93 12.67 27.35
N HIS A 41 -20.93 12.90 26.51
CA HIS A 41 -21.40 11.88 25.58
C HIS A 41 -20.48 11.88 24.36
N VAL A 42 -19.72 10.80 24.18
CA VAL A 42 -18.91 10.58 22.98
C VAL A 42 -19.62 9.54 22.13
N ASP A 43 -20.22 9.96 21.01
CA ASP A 43 -20.63 9.04 19.96
C ASP A 43 -19.37 8.47 19.31
N SER A 44 -19.18 7.15 19.44
CA SER A 44 -18.09 6.44 18.78
C SER A 44 -18.58 5.94 17.42
N GLN A 45 -18.04 6.49 16.33
CA GLN A 45 -18.29 6.01 14.98
C GLN A 45 -16.99 5.42 14.40
N LEU A 46 -17.11 4.28 13.72
CA LEU A 46 -16.00 3.72 12.94
C LEU A 46 -15.80 4.60 11.71
N ILE A 47 -14.64 5.24 11.60
CA ILE A 47 -14.27 6.07 10.46
C ILE A 47 -13.52 5.18 9.47
N SER A 48 -14.06 5.04 8.25
CA SER A 48 -13.29 4.47 7.16
C SER A 48 -12.17 5.43 6.75
N PRO A 49 -10.91 4.97 6.55
CA PRO A 49 -9.83 5.79 6.02
C PRO A 49 -10.21 6.53 4.73
N ASP A 50 -11.09 5.96 3.92
CA ASP A 50 -11.51 6.53 2.62
C ASP A 50 -12.40 7.77 2.76
N ASN A 51 -13.11 7.93 3.89
CA ASN A 51 -14.05 9.03 4.13
C ASN A 51 -13.56 10.02 5.19
N SER A 52 -12.27 9.96 5.54
CA SER A 52 -11.72 10.78 6.63
C SER A 52 -11.74 12.29 6.36
N GLU A 53 -11.91 12.70 5.10
CA GLU A 53 -11.90 14.12 4.70
C GLU A 53 -13.16 14.88 5.11
N GLU A 54 -14.28 14.18 5.36
CA GLU A 54 -15.51 14.79 5.90
C GLU A 54 -15.31 15.37 7.31
N PHE A 55 -14.24 14.99 8.00
CA PHE A 55 -13.93 15.42 9.37
C PHE A 55 -12.87 16.54 9.45
N LEU A 56 -12.36 17.01 8.29
CA LEU A 56 -11.38 18.09 8.20
C LEU A 56 -11.99 19.51 8.29
N PRO A 57 -13.22 19.79 7.81
CA PRO A 57 -13.78 21.14 7.88
C PRO A 57 -13.92 21.63 9.33
N GLY A 58 -13.15 22.67 9.70
CA GLY A 58 -13.13 23.23 11.06
C GLY A 58 -12.29 22.46 12.08
N GLY A 59 -11.58 21.40 11.66
CA GLY A 59 -10.72 20.58 12.50
C GLY A 59 -9.31 21.15 12.71
N ASP A 60 -8.62 20.65 13.74
CA ASP A 60 -7.23 20.99 14.06
C ASP A 60 -6.26 20.45 13.00
N SER A 61 -5.19 21.19 12.67
CA SER A 61 -4.18 20.74 11.70
C SER A 61 -3.47 19.43 12.11
N ARG A 62 -3.46 19.11 13.41
CA ARG A 62 -2.98 17.83 13.95
C ARG A 62 -3.88 16.66 13.56
N LEU A 63 -5.21 16.87 13.44
CA LEU A 63 -6.14 15.85 12.96
C LEU A 63 -5.89 15.56 11.48
N ALA A 64 -5.67 16.59 10.67
CA ALA A 64 -5.31 16.41 9.26
C ALA A 64 -4.00 15.62 9.10
N ALA A 65 -2.98 15.94 9.88
CA ALA A 65 -1.71 15.20 9.88
C ALA A 65 -1.88 13.74 10.34
N PHE A 66 -2.70 13.50 11.37
CA PHE A 66 -2.99 12.16 11.86
C PHE A 66 -3.72 11.29 10.82
N LEU A 67 -4.76 11.82 10.18
CA LEU A 67 -5.52 11.09 9.16
C LEU A 67 -4.68 10.80 7.91
N THR A 68 -3.86 11.75 7.47
CA THR A 68 -2.87 11.53 6.40
C THR A 68 -1.85 10.46 6.79
N GLY A 69 -1.46 10.40 8.06
CA GLY A 69 -0.56 9.38 8.57
C GLY A 69 -1.16 7.98 8.60
N ILE A 70 -2.44 7.85 8.98
CA ILE A 70 -3.19 6.59 8.89
C ILE A 70 -3.30 6.15 7.42
N LYS A 71 -3.73 7.04 6.52
CA LYS A 71 -3.90 6.72 5.09
C LYS A 71 -2.61 6.22 4.43
N ASN A 72 -1.47 6.77 4.84
CA ASN A 72 -0.17 6.41 4.26
C ASN A 72 0.56 5.31 5.03
N ASN A 73 -0.13 4.61 5.94
CA ASN A 73 0.46 3.61 6.83
C ASN A 73 1.73 4.11 7.55
N SER A 74 1.76 5.41 7.86
CA SER A 74 2.89 6.04 8.53
C SER A 74 2.73 6.02 10.04
N MET A 75 1.52 5.85 10.59
CA MET A 75 1.31 5.73 12.04
C MET A 75 1.39 4.27 12.47
N ASN A 76 2.32 3.95 13.36
CA ASN A 76 2.39 2.68 14.09
C ASN A 76 1.94 2.88 15.55
N ASP A 77 1.78 1.79 16.29
CA ASP A 77 1.25 1.80 17.67
C ASP A 77 2.09 2.64 18.64
N GLU A 78 3.37 2.86 18.34
CA GLU A 78 4.30 3.67 19.16
C GLU A 78 4.45 5.13 18.67
N GLY A 79 3.84 5.48 17.53
CA GLY A 79 4.10 6.72 16.81
C GLY A 79 5.37 6.67 15.96
N THR A 80 5.32 7.25 14.75
CA THR A 80 6.46 7.26 13.81
C THR A 80 7.38 8.46 14.05
N THR A 81 8.69 8.23 14.03
CA THR A 81 9.71 9.30 13.89
C THR A 81 10.08 9.60 12.45
N ASN A 82 9.68 8.73 11.51
CA ASN A 82 9.99 8.88 10.09
C ASN A 82 9.29 10.07 9.47
N ALA A 83 9.99 10.76 8.55
CA ALA A 83 9.44 11.88 7.81
C ALA A 83 8.09 11.55 7.14
N ARG A 84 7.24 12.58 7.04
CA ARG A 84 5.91 12.45 6.44
C ARG A 84 6.01 12.12 4.95
N ALA A 85 5.02 11.42 4.43
CA ALA A 85 4.99 10.98 3.03
C ALA A 85 5.00 12.13 2.00
N ASP A 86 4.50 13.31 2.38
CA ASP A 86 4.41 14.52 1.55
C ASP A 86 5.67 15.38 1.57
N ILE A 87 6.73 14.95 2.27
CA ILE A 87 7.99 15.68 2.40
C ILE A 87 9.10 14.85 1.78
N ASP A 88 9.88 15.49 0.88
CA ASP A 88 11.16 14.96 0.44
C ASP A 88 12.20 15.17 1.55
N ALA A 89 12.78 14.08 2.04
CA ALA A 89 13.69 14.08 3.18
C ALA A 89 14.97 13.27 2.87
N PRO A 90 16.09 13.58 3.54
CA PRO A 90 17.31 12.79 3.38
C PRO A 90 17.13 11.38 3.96
N PRO A 91 17.95 10.38 3.53
CA PRO A 91 17.87 9.01 4.04
C PRO A 91 17.89 8.88 5.56
N SER A 92 18.69 9.71 6.24
CA SER A 92 18.77 9.78 7.71
C SER A 92 17.47 10.15 8.42
N SER A 93 16.44 10.62 7.70
CA SER A 93 15.12 10.94 8.26
C SER A 93 14.16 9.74 8.31
N PHE A 94 14.63 8.57 7.89
CA PHE A 94 13.86 7.33 7.84
C PHE A 94 14.54 6.27 8.70
N ASN A 95 13.75 5.59 9.52
CA ASN A 95 14.07 4.39 10.27
C ASN A 95 13.21 3.26 9.69
N PHE A 96 13.80 2.44 8.82
CA PHE A 96 13.08 1.38 8.11
C PHE A 96 12.64 0.23 9.01
N ASP A 97 13.29 -0.01 10.15
CA ASP A 97 12.90 -1.04 11.13
C ASP A 97 11.50 -0.80 11.71
N THR A 98 11.01 0.44 11.65
CA THR A 98 9.70 0.84 12.15
C THR A 98 8.69 1.12 11.04
N MET A 99 9.08 0.96 9.77
CA MET A 99 8.19 1.17 8.64
C MET A 99 7.24 0.00 8.45
N LEU A 100 5.97 0.33 8.21
CA LEU A 100 4.95 -0.65 7.88
C LEU A 100 4.89 -0.89 6.36
N PRO A 101 4.74 -2.14 5.90
CA PRO A 101 4.48 -2.48 4.50
C PRO A 101 3.39 -1.61 3.87
N GLY A 102 3.60 -1.19 2.63
CA GLY A 102 2.66 -0.34 1.89
C GLY A 102 2.78 1.16 2.20
N ARG A 103 3.69 1.57 3.10
CA ARG A 103 3.97 3.00 3.34
C ARG A 103 4.61 3.65 2.13
N VAL A 104 4.06 4.79 1.71
CA VAL A 104 4.66 5.67 0.69
C VAL A 104 5.52 6.74 1.37
N PHE A 105 6.69 7.02 0.82
CA PHE A 105 7.61 8.05 1.33
C PHE A 105 8.48 8.62 0.22
N THR A 106 9.02 9.83 0.42
CA THR A 106 9.91 10.48 -0.54
C THR A 106 11.30 10.65 0.08
N MET A 107 12.29 10.00 -0.51
CA MET A 107 13.67 9.98 -0.02
C MET A 107 14.62 10.42 -1.12
N ALA A 108 15.35 11.50 -0.87
CA ALA A 108 16.35 12.05 -1.78
C ALA A 108 15.81 12.26 -3.22
N GLY A 109 14.65 12.89 -3.34
CA GLY A 109 14.03 13.26 -4.62
C GLY A 109 13.27 12.14 -5.34
N GLU A 110 13.28 10.92 -4.81
CA GLU A 110 12.51 9.80 -5.36
C GLU A 110 11.42 9.34 -4.40
N GLN A 111 10.25 9.01 -4.94
CA GLN A 111 9.14 8.47 -4.16
C GLN A 111 9.12 6.95 -4.22
N TYR A 112 9.00 6.32 -3.06
CA TYR A 112 9.07 4.87 -2.87
C TYR A 112 7.83 4.35 -2.15
N LEU A 113 7.57 3.06 -2.35
CA LEU A 113 6.70 2.22 -1.52
C LEU A 113 7.60 1.26 -0.73
N TYR A 114 7.43 1.24 0.58
CA TYR A 114 8.07 0.25 1.46
C TYR A 114 7.38 -1.11 1.28
N LEU A 115 8.14 -2.16 1.00
CA LEU A 115 7.60 -3.49 0.70
C LEU A 115 7.66 -4.41 1.91
N GLU A 116 8.84 -4.71 2.41
CA GLU A 116 9.01 -5.61 3.55
C GLU A 116 10.34 -5.37 4.29
N ASP A 117 10.36 -5.77 5.55
CA ASP A 117 11.58 -6.06 6.30
C ASP A 117 12.06 -7.46 5.90
N MET A 118 13.26 -7.56 5.33
CA MET A 118 13.89 -8.80 4.90
C MET A 118 14.80 -9.40 5.98
N GLY A 119 14.85 -8.80 7.17
CA GLY A 119 15.71 -9.16 8.28
C GLY A 119 17.15 -8.71 8.10
N ASN A 120 17.91 -8.76 9.21
CA ASN A 120 19.31 -8.31 9.28
C ASN A 120 19.51 -6.84 8.83
N GLY A 121 18.51 -5.98 9.09
CA GLY A 121 18.50 -4.57 8.69
C GLY A 121 18.35 -4.34 7.19
N ASN A 122 17.97 -5.36 6.42
CA ASN A 122 17.71 -5.23 4.99
C ASN A 122 16.23 -4.99 4.76
N HIS A 123 15.91 -4.00 3.94
CA HIS A 123 14.54 -3.63 3.63
C HIS A 123 14.34 -3.57 2.13
N MET A 124 13.23 -4.11 1.66
CA MET A 124 12.85 -4.01 0.26
C MET A 124 11.97 -2.79 0.03
N ILE A 125 12.32 -1.98 -0.97
CA ILE A 125 11.54 -0.83 -1.41
C ILE A 125 11.39 -0.87 -2.93
N ILE A 126 10.30 -0.28 -3.44
CA ILE A 126 10.07 -0.15 -4.88
C ILE A 126 9.74 1.30 -5.21
N ARG A 127 10.20 1.78 -6.35
CA ARG A 127 9.81 3.09 -6.86
C ARG A 127 8.28 3.16 -6.94
N PHE A 128 7.69 4.23 -6.43
CA PHE A 128 6.24 4.31 -6.31
C PHE A 128 5.57 4.35 -7.68
N GLU A 129 6.10 5.14 -8.63
CA GLU A 129 5.66 5.15 -10.02
C GLU A 129 6.58 4.29 -10.92
N ALA A 130 6.01 3.66 -11.96
CA ALA A 130 6.81 3.04 -13.02
C ALA A 130 7.53 4.10 -13.88
N VAL A 131 8.73 3.78 -14.35
CA VAL A 131 9.38 4.50 -15.45
C VAL A 131 8.62 4.15 -16.73
N ARG A 132 7.87 5.12 -17.25
CA ARG A 132 6.94 4.98 -18.37
C ARG A 132 7.65 4.88 -19.72
N ASN A 133 6.93 4.42 -20.74
CA ASN A 133 7.42 4.31 -22.12
C ASN A 133 8.65 3.41 -22.24
N ALA A 134 8.64 2.27 -21.55
CA ALA A 134 9.66 1.25 -21.63
C ALA A 134 9.02 -0.10 -21.92
N ASN A 135 9.50 -0.77 -22.96
CA ASN A 135 9.11 -2.15 -23.24
C ASN A 135 9.91 -3.11 -22.33
N PHE A 136 9.64 -4.41 -22.43
CA PHE A 136 10.31 -5.41 -21.61
C PHE A 136 11.81 -5.55 -21.94
N HIS A 137 12.20 -5.37 -23.21
CA HIS A 137 13.60 -5.45 -23.65
C HIS A 137 14.46 -4.29 -23.12
N ASP A 138 13.86 -3.13 -22.90
CA ASP A 138 14.53 -1.95 -22.32
C ASP A 138 14.75 -2.09 -20.81
N GLN A 139 14.12 -3.06 -20.15
CA GLN A 139 14.11 -3.20 -18.68
C GLN A 139 15.51 -3.16 -18.04
N PRO A 140 16.53 -3.89 -18.52
CA PRO A 140 17.86 -3.83 -17.93
C PRO A 140 18.49 -2.42 -18.01
N GLN A 141 18.33 -1.74 -19.15
CA GLN A 141 18.88 -0.40 -19.35
C GLN A 141 18.16 0.64 -18.49
N VAL A 142 16.84 0.55 -18.38
CA VAL A 142 16.03 1.46 -17.56
C VAL A 142 16.39 1.31 -16.08
N LEU A 143 16.51 0.07 -15.58
CA LEU A 143 16.94 -0.21 -14.21
C LEU A 143 18.34 0.37 -13.94
N SER A 144 19.29 0.13 -14.84
CA SER A 144 20.66 0.64 -14.74
C SER A 144 20.71 2.17 -14.74
N ASN A 145 19.98 2.82 -15.64
CA ASN A 145 19.96 4.27 -15.76
C ASN A 145 19.36 4.91 -14.50
N TRP A 146 18.20 4.41 -14.06
CA TRP A 146 17.56 4.90 -12.85
C TRP A 146 18.47 4.74 -11.63
N PHE A 147 19.04 3.54 -11.43
CA PHE A 147 19.98 3.28 -10.34
C PHE A 147 21.18 4.24 -10.37
N SER A 148 21.76 4.49 -11.54
CA SER A 148 22.91 5.39 -11.69
C SER A 148 22.60 6.85 -11.36
N GLY A 149 21.35 7.27 -11.55
CA GLY A 149 20.86 8.62 -11.28
C GLY A 149 20.44 8.86 -9.82
N LEU A 150 20.39 7.81 -8.98
CA LEU A 150 20.07 7.95 -7.57
C LEU A 150 21.12 8.75 -6.82
N ASP A 151 20.68 9.42 -5.76
CA ASP A 151 21.57 10.07 -4.80
C ASP A 151 22.66 9.12 -4.29
N ALA A 152 23.85 9.66 -4.02
CA ALA A 152 25.00 8.86 -3.62
C ALA A 152 24.80 8.13 -2.29
N GLU A 153 24.10 8.75 -1.32
CA GLU A 153 23.77 8.13 -0.04
C GLU A 153 22.80 6.96 -0.24
N VAL A 154 21.79 7.14 -1.11
CA VAL A 154 20.85 6.06 -1.47
C VAL A 154 21.58 4.89 -2.12
N ARG A 155 22.48 5.17 -3.07
CA ARG A 155 23.30 4.11 -3.71
C ARG A 155 24.21 3.40 -2.72
N GLY A 156 24.74 4.11 -1.73
CA GLY A 156 25.60 3.55 -0.68
C GLY A 156 24.89 2.49 0.18
N MET A 157 23.59 2.67 0.43
CA MET A 157 22.79 1.73 1.23
C MET A 157 22.35 0.48 0.45
N VAL A 158 22.42 0.48 -0.89
CA VAL A 158 21.87 -0.60 -1.70
C VAL A 158 22.67 -1.89 -1.55
N GLN A 159 21.96 -2.96 -1.24
CA GLN A 159 22.52 -4.29 -1.05
C GLN A 159 22.75 -5.00 -2.39
N PRO A 160 23.77 -5.86 -2.45
CA PRO A 160 24.00 -6.68 -3.62
C PRO A 160 22.90 -7.72 -3.77
N VAL A 161 22.43 -7.88 -5.01
CA VAL A 161 21.51 -8.96 -5.41
C VAL A 161 22.11 -9.72 -6.59
N SER A 162 21.70 -10.97 -6.75
CA SER A 162 22.06 -11.80 -7.90
C SER A 162 20.80 -12.14 -8.68
N ILE A 163 20.66 -11.55 -9.86
CA ILE A 163 19.59 -11.88 -10.81
C ILE A 163 20.07 -13.05 -11.68
N PRO A 164 19.29 -14.12 -11.84
CA PRO A 164 19.67 -15.25 -12.69
C PRO A 164 20.01 -14.80 -14.12
N ALA A 165 21.10 -15.31 -14.69
CA ALA A 165 21.46 -15.03 -16.08
C ALA A 165 20.37 -15.48 -17.08
N VAL A 166 19.65 -16.55 -16.73
CA VAL A 166 18.43 -16.98 -17.40
C VAL A 166 17.31 -16.96 -16.37
N VAL A 167 16.45 -15.95 -16.47
CA VAL A 167 15.29 -15.80 -15.59
C VAL A 167 14.28 -16.91 -15.91
N PRO A 168 13.82 -17.69 -14.91
CA PRO A 168 12.77 -18.68 -15.10
C PRO A 168 11.50 -18.08 -15.68
N SER A 169 10.78 -18.85 -16.50
CA SER A 169 9.53 -18.41 -17.12
C SER A 169 8.39 -19.36 -16.83
N ILE A 170 7.16 -18.85 -16.92
CA ILE A 170 5.94 -19.68 -16.86
C ILE A 170 4.88 -19.06 -17.76
N SER A 171 4.30 -19.84 -18.65
CA SER A 171 3.28 -19.35 -19.59
C SER A 171 1.97 -19.01 -18.87
N ASP A 172 1.16 -18.13 -19.46
CA ASP A 172 -0.14 -17.75 -18.91
C ASP A 172 -1.04 -18.98 -18.66
N GLY A 173 -1.08 -19.89 -19.65
CA GLY A 173 -1.85 -21.13 -19.54
C GLY A 173 -1.36 -22.07 -18.45
N ALA A 174 -0.05 -22.11 -18.16
CA ALA A 174 0.50 -22.96 -17.10
C ALA A 174 0.33 -22.35 -15.70
N SER A 175 0.14 -21.02 -15.60
CA SER A 175 -0.16 -20.33 -14.35
C SER A 175 -1.60 -20.55 -13.86
N ALA A 176 -2.52 -20.94 -14.73
CA ALA A 176 -3.89 -21.27 -14.35
C ALA A 176 -3.96 -22.58 -13.52
N PRO A 177 -4.97 -22.77 -12.65
CA PRO A 177 -6.08 -21.85 -12.36
C PRO A 177 -5.65 -20.63 -11.51
N TRP A 178 -6.57 -19.68 -11.31
CA TRP A 178 -6.30 -18.44 -10.56
C TRP A 178 -7.13 -18.39 -9.28
N GLU A 179 -6.54 -17.82 -8.24
CA GLU A 179 -7.28 -17.27 -7.10
C GLU A 179 -7.84 -15.90 -7.51
N GLY A 180 -9.14 -15.70 -7.27
CA GLY A 180 -9.82 -14.47 -7.67
C GLY A 180 -9.70 -14.16 -9.17
N GLU A 181 -9.90 -12.89 -9.52
CA GLU A 181 -9.82 -12.43 -10.91
C GLU A 181 -8.35 -12.18 -11.31
N ARG A 182 -7.60 -13.26 -11.54
CA ARG A 182 -6.15 -13.21 -11.83
C ARG A 182 -5.35 -12.48 -10.75
N TRP A 183 -5.76 -12.66 -9.49
CA TRP A 183 -5.08 -12.10 -8.33
C TRP A 183 -3.74 -12.79 -8.12
N LEU A 184 -3.76 -14.11 -7.94
CA LEU A 184 -2.58 -14.97 -7.77
C LEU A 184 -2.81 -16.31 -8.48
N PRO A 185 -1.75 -16.97 -8.99
CA PRO A 185 -1.85 -18.34 -9.46
C PRO A 185 -2.35 -19.24 -8.32
N ALA A 186 -3.42 -19.98 -8.55
CA ALA A 186 -3.85 -21.00 -7.60
C ALA A 186 -2.87 -22.17 -7.62
N GLU A 187 -2.86 -22.94 -6.54
CA GLU A 187 -1.96 -24.10 -6.39
C GLU A 187 -0.48 -23.70 -6.52
N TRP A 188 -0.08 -22.55 -5.98
CA TRP A 188 1.29 -22.03 -6.05
C TRP A 188 2.37 -23.03 -5.60
N GLU A 189 2.01 -23.97 -4.73
CA GLU A 189 2.87 -25.04 -4.24
C GLU A 189 3.09 -26.20 -5.23
N ALA A 190 2.40 -26.20 -6.38
CA ALA A 190 2.56 -27.21 -7.41
C ALA A 190 3.93 -27.12 -8.09
N THR A 191 4.48 -28.29 -8.47
CA THR A 191 5.84 -28.43 -9.03
C THR A 191 6.08 -27.63 -10.31
N ARG A 192 5.02 -27.31 -11.07
CA ARG A 192 5.11 -26.44 -12.26
C ARG A 192 5.63 -25.04 -11.93
N PHE A 193 5.51 -24.59 -10.68
CA PHE A 193 5.99 -23.29 -10.22
C PHE A 193 7.40 -23.34 -9.61
N ASP A 194 8.03 -24.50 -9.41
CA ASP A 194 9.28 -24.63 -8.65
C ASP A 194 10.37 -23.66 -9.11
N ALA A 195 10.59 -23.54 -10.42
CA ALA A 195 11.61 -22.67 -10.97
C ALA A 195 11.28 -21.17 -10.78
N VAL A 196 10.04 -20.75 -11.05
CA VAL A 196 9.64 -19.35 -10.90
C VAL A 196 9.52 -18.95 -9.44
N ARG A 197 9.11 -19.87 -8.56
CA ARG A 197 9.00 -19.69 -7.11
C ARG A 197 10.38 -19.57 -6.45
N ALA A 198 11.38 -20.29 -6.97
CA ALA A 198 12.76 -20.16 -6.54
C ALA A 198 13.42 -18.83 -6.97
N ASP A 199 12.89 -18.15 -8.00
CA ASP A 199 13.33 -16.81 -8.41
C ASP A 199 12.75 -15.72 -7.49
N ARG A 200 12.85 -15.90 -6.17
CA ARG A 200 12.55 -14.84 -5.19
C ARG A 200 13.79 -14.01 -4.95
N THR A 201 13.66 -12.69 -4.98
CA THR A 201 14.79 -11.77 -4.79
C THR A 201 15.22 -11.76 -3.33
N ALA A 202 16.52 -11.89 -3.10
CA ALA A 202 17.13 -11.80 -1.79
C ALA A 202 18.52 -11.16 -1.89
N VAL A 203 19.03 -10.66 -0.76
CA VAL A 203 20.42 -10.19 -0.66
C VAL A 203 21.35 -11.35 -1.00
N ASN A 204 22.33 -11.09 -1.86
CA ASN A 204 23.37 -12.02 -2.23
C ASN A 204 24.71 -11.30 -2.22
N SER A 205 25.55 -11.59 -1.23
CA SER A 205 26.85 -10.95 -1.04
C SER A 205 27.83 -11.14 -2.20
N SER A 206 27.61 -12.16 -3.05
CA SER A 206 28.39 -12.39 -4.27
C SER A 206 27.83 -11.66 -5.50
N GLY A 207 26.70 -10.99 -5.34
CA GLY A 207 26.06 -10.17 -6.37
C GLY A 207 26.64 -8.75 -6.45
N THR A 208 25.87 -7.85 -7.07
CA THR A 208 26.25 -6.44 -7.22
C THR A 208 25.12 -5.55 -6.70
N PRO A 209 25.42 -4.45 -6.00
CA PRO A 209 24.42 -3.43 -5.69
C PRO A 209 23.79 -2.92 -6.98
N GLN A 210 22.49 -3.13 -7.15
CA GLN A 210 21.77 -2.78 -8.36
C GLN A 210 20.26 -2.67 -8.10
N ALA A 211 19.57 -1.93 -8.98
CA ALA A 211 18.12 -2.02 -9.07
C ALA A 211 17.68 -3.27 -9.83
N PHE A 212 16.50 -3.79 -9.49
CA PHE A 212 15.91 -4.95 -10.12
C PHE A 212 14.41 -4.75 -10.36
N ALA A 213 13.82 -5.53 -11.25
CA ALA A 213 12.37 -5.65 -11.36
C ALA A 213 11.90 -6.89 -10.57
N LEU A 214 10.74 -6.78 -9.90
CA LEU A 214 10.17 -7.88 -9.13
C LEU A 214 9.85 -9.09 -10.03
N SER A 215 10.07 -10.31 -9.53
CA SER A 215 9.62 -11.54 -10.19
C SER A 215 8.17 -11.83 -9.86
N LEU A 216 7.63 -12.86 -10.51
CA LEU A 216 6.36 -13.44 -10.12
C LEU A 216 6.39 -13.94 -8.68
N ALA A 217 7.49 -14.56 -8.22
CA ALA A 217 7.62 -15.00 -6.82
C ALA A 217 7.59 -13.83 -5.84
N ASP A 218 8.27 -12.73 -6.15
CA ASP A 218 8.23 -11.52 -5.33
C ASP A 218 6.80 -10.99 -5.25
N VAL A 219 6.09 -10.88 -6.38
CA VAL A 219 4.71 -10.37 -6.39
C VAL A 219 3.76 -11.28 -5.63
N VAL A 220 3.88 -12.61 -5.77
CA VAL A 220 3.07 -13.57 -5.01
C VAL A 220 3.31 -13.42 -3.52
N HIS A 221 4.58 -13.35 -3.09
CA HIS A 221 4.94 -13.18 -1.68
C HIS A 221 4.42 -11.86 -1.08
N LEU A 222 4.56 -10.76 -1.82
CA LEU A 222 4.18 -9.42 -1.37
C LEU A 222 2.66 -9.16 -1.43
N SER A 223 1.89 -10.08 -2.04
CA SER A 223 0.45 -9.97 -2.20
C SER A 223 -0.30 -10.71 -1.09
N SER A 224 -0.35 -10.10 0.09
CA SER A 224 -1.05 -10.63 1.26
C SER A 224 -1.89 -9.55 1.93
N GLU A 225 -2.91 -9.95 2.70
CA GLU A 225 -3.87 -9.02 3.34
C GLU A 225 -3.21 -7.95 4.22
N THR A 226 -2.06 -8.27 4.82
CA THR A 226 -1.26 -7.36 5.66
C THR A 226 0.03 -6.89 4.98
N GLY A 227 0.28 -7.33 3.74
CA GLY A 227 1.45 -6.98 2.95
C GLY A 227 1.32 -5.65 2.22
N PRO A 228 2.33 -5.29 1.42
CA PRO A 228 2.32 -4.03 0.66
C PRO A 228 1.34 -4.06 -0.52
N PHE A 229 0.93 -5.24 -1.00
CA PHE A 229 -0.08 -5.40 -2.06
C PHE A 229 -1.30 -6.19 -1.55
N PRO A 230 -2.14 -5.62 -0.68
CA PRO A 230 -3.24 -6.38 -0.08
C PRO A 230 -4.46 -6.52 -1.02
N ASN A 231 -4.49 -5.79 -2.13
CA ASN A 231 -5.52 -5.92 -3.16
C ASN A 231 -5.00 -5.43 -4.53
N HIS A 232 -5.83 -5.64 -5.54
CA HIS A 232 -5.60 -5.22 -6.92
C HIS A 232 -5.21 -3.75 -7.06
N ARG A 233 -5.91 -2.84 -6.38
CA ARG A 233 -5.67 -1.39 -6.49
C ARG A 233 -4.29 -1.01 -5.97
N GLN A 234 -3.87 -1.58 -4.83
CA GLN A 234 -2.60 -1.24 -4.19
C GLN A 234 -1.38 -1.92 -4.84
N ARG A 235 -1.57 -2.94 -5.69
CA ARG A 235 -0.48 -3.55 -6.49
C ARG A 235 0.00 -2.65 -7.64
N VAL A 236 -0.84 -1.75 -8.10
CA VAL A 236 -0.56 -0.87 -9.24
C VAL A 236 0.47 0.20 -8.88
N GLY A 237 1.21 0.71 -9.86
CA GLY A 237 2.11 1.85 -9.66
C GLY A 237 1.35 3.15 -9.49
N ALA A 238 2.02 4.18 -8.96
CA ALA A 238 1.43 5.52 -8.85
C ALA A 238 0.89 6.02 -10.20
N SER A 239 -0.07 6.96 -10.16
CA SER A 239 -0.71 7.50 -11.36
C SER A 239 -1.27 6.41 -12.29
N GLU A 240 -1.80 5.34 -11.66
CA GLU A 240 -2.38 4.16 -12.31
C GLU A 240 -1.47 3.54 -13.37
N SER A 241 -0.17 3.42 -13.07
CA SER A 241 0.80 2.90 -14.02
C SER A 241 0.90 1.37 -13.98
N TRP A 242 0.79 0.74 -15.15
CA TRP A 242 1.11 -0.69 -15.30
C TRP A 242 2.62 -0.88 -15.23
N TRP A 243 3.08 -2.08 -14.84
CA TRP A 243 4.51 -2.33 -14.75
C TRP A 243 4.92 -3.78 -14.99
N TRP A 244 6.07 -3.95 -15.64
CA TRP A 244 6.70 -5.24 -15.97
C TRP A 244 7.27 -5.94 -14.74
N LEU A 245 7.03 -7.26 -14.66
CA LEU A 245 7.84 -8.14 -13.83
C LEU A 245 9.13 -8.49 -14.59
N ARG A 246 10.14 -9.07 -13.93
CA ARG A 246 11.29 -9.68 -14.65
C ARG A 246 10.96 -11.07 -15.22
N THR A 247 9.96 -11.75 -14.67
CA THR A 247 9.54 -13.08 -15.09
C THR A 247 8.88 -13.03 -16.46
N SER A 248 9.44 -13.78 -17.42
CA SER A 248 8.82 -13.92 -18.74
C SER A 248 7.70 -14.95 -18.73
N ALA A 249 6.82 -14.88 -19.74
CA ALA A 249 5.74 -15.84 -19.92
C ALA A 249 6.11 -16.87 -21.02
N GLN A 250 5.22 -17.11 -21.97
CA GLN A 250 5.56 -17.83 -23.21
C GLN A 250 6.49 -17.00 -24.12
N PRO A 251 7.18 -17.61 -25.12
CA PRO A 251 8.08 -16.88 -26.02
C PRO A 251 7.43 -15.63 -26.62
N GLY A 252 8.10 -14.48 -26.47
CA GLY A 252 7.61 -13.18 -26.94
C GLY A 252 6.66 -12.44 -25.98
N PHE A 253 6.36 -13.02 -24.80
CA PHE A 253 5.46 -12.44 -23.80
C PHE A 253 6.15 -12.33 -22.44
N ALA A 254 5.79 -11.30 -21.67
CA ALA A 254 6.23 -11.12 -20.30
C ALA A 254 5.06 -10.82 -19.36
N TRP A 255 5.25 -11.11 -18.08
CA TRP A 255 4.28 -10.79 -17.05
C TRP A 255 4.32 -9.32 -16.69
N PHE A 256 3.15 -8.73 -16.48
CA PHE A 256 3.02 -7.36 -15.99
C PHE A 256 1.77 -7.22 -15.11
N VAL A 257 1.78 -6.21 -14.25
CA VAL A 257 0.61 -5.79 -13.47
C VAL A 257 -0.20 -4.81 -14.29
N HIS A 258 -1.44 -5.15 -14.58
CA HIS A 258 -2.32 -4.37 -15.47
C HIS A 258 -3.07 -3.25 -14.73
N VAL A 259 -3.59 -2.25 -15.47
CA VAL A 259 -4.31 -1.08 -14.89
C VAL A 259 -5.67 -0.76 -15.54
N ILE A 260 -5.77 -0.69 -16.87
CA ILE A 260 -6.92 -0.04 -17.53
C ILE A 260 -8.25 -0.82 -17.40
N HIS A 261 -8.25 -2.12 -17.69
CA HIS A 261 -9.48 -2.95 -17.70
C HIS A 261 -9.40 -4.13 -16.73
N ALA A 262 -8.31 -4.20 -15.98
CA ALA A 262 -7.90 -5.36 -15.19
C ALA A 262 -6.93 -4.88 -14.11
N GLN A 263 -7.36 -3.90 -13.31
CA GLN A 263 -6.49 -3.23 -12.33
C GLN A 263 -5.83 -4.26 -11.41
N GLY A 264 -4.52 -4.20 -11.25
CA GLY A 264 -3.74 -5.09 -10.38
C GLY A 264 -3.65 -6.55 -10.82
N GLN A 265 -4.31 -6.96 -11.91
CA GLN A 265 -4.29 -8.34 -12.37
C GLN A 265 -2.93 -8.70 -12.94
N LEU A 266 -2.52 -9.97 -12.77
CA LEU A 266 -1.35 -10.54 -13.41
C LEU A 266 -1.72 -11.03 -14.80
N THR A 267 -1.12 -10.45 -15.83
CA THR A 267 -1.39 -10.78 -17.23
C THR A 267 -0.09 -10.96 -18.00
N ALA A 268 -0.08 -11.80 -19.03
CA ALA A 268 1.02 -11.90 -19.98
C ALA A 268 0.71 -11.07 -21.23
N VAL A 269 1.63 -10.21 -21.64
CA VAL A 269 1.50 -9.39 -22.87
C VAL A 269 2.80 -9.40 -23.67
N TYR A 270 2.73 -9.06 -24.95
CA TYR A 270 3.89 -8.99 -25.84
C TYR A 270 5.00 -8.13 -25.24
N MET A 271 6.24 -8.64 -25.27
CA MET A 271 7.42 -7.96 -24.71
C MET A 271 7.67 -6.58 -25.32
N ASP A 272 7.27 -6.37 -26.58
CA ASP A 272 7.35 -5.08 -27.29
C ASP A 272 6.27 -4.07 -26.85
N HIS A 273 5.36 -4.44 -25.95
CA HIS A 273 4.32 -3.53 -25.47
C HIS A 273 4.96 -2.30 -24.83
N ILE A 274 4.60 -1.14 -25.36
CA ILE A 274 5.07 0.15 -24.90
C ILE A 274 3.92 1.13 -24.95
N SER A 275 3.75 1.89 -23.88
CA SER A 275 2.79 2.98 -23.83
C SER A 275 3.18 3.98 -22.75
N TRP A 276 2.57 5.16 -22.82
CA TRP A 276 2.72 6.18 -21.78
C TRP A 276 2.05 5.75 -20.46
N ALA A 277 1.23 4.70 -20.45
CA ALA A 277 0.49 4.25 -19.28
C ALA A 277 1.31 3.38 -18.32
N GLY A 278 2.57 3.06 -18.61
CA GLY A 278 3.39 2.21 -17.75
C GLY A 278 4.73 1.82 -18.36
N GLY A 279 5.44 0.92 -17.68
CA GLY A 279 6.77 0.46 -18.11
C GLY A 279 7.50 -0.33 -17.03
N VAL A 280 8.71 0.09 -16.68
CA VAL A 280 9.60 -0.63 -15.75
C VAL A 280 9.47 -0.03 -14.37
N ARG A 281 9.32 -0.85 -13.32
CA ARG A 281 9.22 -0.37 -11.94
C ARG A 281 10.40 -0.86 -11.10
N PRO A 282 11.44 -0.02 -10.90
CA PRO A 282 12.65 -0.41 -10.18
C PRO A 282 12.40 -0.67 -8.70
N ALA A 283 13.00 -1.74 -8.17
CA ALA A 283 13.07 -2.08 -6.77
C ALA A 283 14.52 -2.15 -6.28
N LEU A 284 14.70 -1.97 -4.97
CA LEU A 284 15.97 -2.01 -4.25
C LEU A 284 15.82 -2.85 -2.99
N ILE A 285 16.92 -3.48 -2.58
CA ILE A 285 17.09 -3.88 -1.18
C ILE A 285 18.11 -2.91 -0.58
N ILE A 286 17.78 -2.28 0.54
CA ILE A 286 18.61 -1.28 1.21
C ILE A 286 18.96 -1.71 2.63
N ASN A 287 20.09 -1.24 3.14
CA ASN A 287 20.49 -1.36 4.54
C ASN A 287 21.15 -0.06 4.98
N GLN A 288 20.58 0.62 5.98
CA GLN A 288 21.08 1.92 6.46
C GLN A 288 22.34 1.80 7.33
N SER A 289 22.70 0.60 7.77
CA SER A 289 23.88 0.38 8.61
C SER A 289 25.18 0.23 7.82
N ASN A 290 25.10 0.27 6.48
CA ASN A 290 26.25 0.11 5.57
C ASN A 290 26.90 1.44 5.17
#